data_AF-G3P8N3-F1
#
_entry.id   AF-G3P8N3-F1
#
_cell.length_a   1.000
_cell.length_b   1.000
_cell.length_c   1.000
_cell.angle_alpha   90.00
_cell.angle_beta   90.00
_cell.angle_gamma   90.00
#
_symmetry.space_group_name_H-M   'P 1'
#
loop_
_entity.id
_entity.type
_entity.pdbx_description
1 polymer ?
#
loop_
_entity_poly.entity_id
_entity_poly.type
_entity_poly.pdbx_seq_one_letter_code
_entity_poly.pdbx_strand_id
1 'polypeptide(L)'
;MAISEVLSRRCVIMRLAEFSYEEYQKALRQSAGAVVIILPKNMSAMPQDIVQQFMELEPEMLATETIVPVYFAMEDDELLSIYTQTLTSSSSQGSLSAAEVLLHTATANGFQMVTSGAQSKAVSDWAITSLEGRLAGVGGEDLPTIVVVAHYDSFGIAPWLSYGADSNGSGVSMLLELARLFSKLYTYKRTHAGYNLLFFVSGGGKFNYQGTKRWLEDNLDHTDSSLLQDNVAFVLCLDTLGNGDSLHLHVSKPPKEGSPQFSLLKELELVAASQYPEVKFSMVHKKINLADDMLAWEHERFGIRRLPAFTLSHLPSHRLAQRFSIMDVRPHVDVKKLSRNTKLVAEALARVIYNLTEKGAPGDLQIFTEQMQVQDEQQSAVVDWLTAQPRAAQLVDKDSSVVSTLEYHLGHYLKDVKRHYVKADKRDPEFVFYDQLKQTMNAYRVKPAIFDLLLAVCIAAYLGMMYLAIQVSH
;
A
#
# COMPACT_ATOMS: atom_id res chain seq x y z
N MET A 1 -6.35 19.15 41.17
CA MET A 1 -7.14 19.41 39.96
C MET A 1 -6.70 20.75 39.39
N ALA A 2 -5.78 20.79 38.41
CA ALA A 2 -5.50 21.92 37.49
C ALA A 2 -4.11 21.78 36.82
N ILE A 3 -3.83 20.65 36.14
CA ILE A 3 -2.68 20.53 35.21
C ILE A 3 -3.15 19.91 33.87
N SER A 4 -4.46 19.78 33.63
CA SER A 4 -5.03 19.05 32.49
C SER A 4 -5.26 19.91 31.23
N GLU A 5 -4.77 21.15 31.17
CA GLU A 5 -5.03 22.09 30.05
C GLU A 5 -3.82 22.36 29.14
N VAL A 6 -2.68 21.67 29.32
CA VAL A 6 -1.41 22.12 28.71
C VAL A 6 -1.37 22.04 27.16
N LEU A 7 -2.20 21.20 26.52
CA LEU A 7 -2.29 21.09 25.06
C LEU A 7 -3.70 21.27 24.46
N SER A 8 -4.70 21.54 25.30
CA SER A 8 -6.06 21.85 24.83
C SER A 8 -6.01 23.02 23.85
N ARG A 9 -6.44 22.81 22.59
CA ARG A 9 -6.39 23.77 21.46
C ARG A 9 -5.01 24.03 20.84
N ARG A 10 -3.93 23.36 21.27
CA ARG A 10 -2.60 23.48 20.63
C ARG A 10 -2.43 22.40 19.57
N CYS A 11 -1.82 22.77 18.45
CA CYS A 11 -1.38 21.82 17.43
C CYS A 11 0.01 21.30 17.80
N VAL A 12 0.19 19.98 17.86
CA VAL A 12 1.49 19.35 18.05
C VAL A 12 2.07 19.04 16.68
N ILE A 13 3.27 19.51 16.39
CA ILE A 13 3.97 19.26 15.14
C ILE A 13 5.13 18.32 15.46
N MET A 14 5.21 17.19 14.75
CA MET A 14 6.26 16.19 14.94
C MET A 14 6.92 15.91 13.59
N ARG A 15 8.25 15.89 13.55
CA ARG A 15 8.97 15.40 12.37
C ARG A 15 9.06 13.88 12.41
N LEU A 16 8.93 13.23 11.24
CA LEU A 16 9.08 11.78 11.15
C LEU A 16 10.43 11.28 11.68
N ALA A 17 11.51 12.05 11.45
CA ALA A 17 12.85 11.70 11.93
C ALA A 17 13.00 11.72 13.46
N GLU A 18 12.11 12.44 14.15
CA GLU A 18 12.10 12.56 15.61
C GLU A 18 10.86 11.85 16.20
N PHE A 19 10.15 11.06 15.38
CA PHE A 19 8.89 10.46 15.78
C PHE A 19 9.10 9.38 16.85
N SER A 20 8.46 9.59 17.99
CA SER A 20 8.36 8.60 19.06
C SER A 20 6.90 8.27 19.34
N TYR A 21 6.58 6.98 19.40
CA TYR A 21 5.23 6.53 19.71
C TYR A 21 4.78 6.98 21.10
N GLU A 22 5.68 7.11 22.07
CA GLU A 22 5.35 7.62 23.40
C GLU A 22 4.92 9.08 23.36
N GLU A 23 5.61 9.91 22.56
CA GLU A 23 5.27 11.32 22.40
C GLU A 23 3.94 11.49 21.67
N TYR A 24 3.71 10.67 20.65
CA TYR A 24 2.43 10.58 19.97
C TYR A 24 1.30 10.21 20.95
N GLN A 25 1.47 9.15 21.75
CA GLN A 25 0.49 8.78 22.77
C GLN A 25 0.29 9.87 23.83
N LYS A 26 1.35 10.57 24.24
CA LYS A 26 1.25 11.71 25.18
C LYS A 26 0.43 12.84 24.57
N ALA A 27 0.66 13.18 23.30
CA ALA A 27 -0.10 14.20 22.58
C ALA A 27 -1.60 13.86 22.50
N LEU A 28 -1.92 12.59 22.25
CA LEU A 28 -3.30 12.09 22.25
C LEU A 28 -3.95 12.14 23.64
N ARG A 29 -3.27 11.65 24.69
CA ARG A 29 -3.79 11.67 26.07
C ARG A 29 -4.02 13.08 26.61
N GLN A 30 -3.20 14.03 26.19
CA GLN A 30 -3.34 15.44 26.58
C GLN A 30 -4.38 16.20 25.75
N SER A 31 -5.13 15.51 24.88
CA SER A 31 -6.17 16.09 24.03
C SER A 31 -5.68 17.31 23.23
N ALA A 32 -4.55 17.14 22.54
CA ALA A 32 -4.07 18.11 21.57
C ALA A 32 -5.17 18.45 20.55
N GLY A 33 -5.20 19.70 20.06
CA GLY A 33 -6.20 20.12 19.08
C GLY A 33 -6.04 19.42 17.72
N ALA A 34 -4.80 19.12 17.34
CA ALA A 34 -4.43 18.32 16.17
C ALA A 34 -2.98 17.85 16.31
N VAL A 35 -2.63 16.78 15.60
CA VAL A 35 -1.24 16.32 15.45
C VAL A 35 -0.87 16.41 13.97
N VAL A 36 0.22 17.09 13.64
CA VAL A 36 0.76 17.18 12.27
C VAL A 36 2.10 16.45 12.23
N ILE A 37 2.15 15.36 11.47
CA ILE A 37 3.36 14.59 11.21
C ILE A 37 3.96 15.08 9.90
N ILE A 38 5.16 15.64 9.99
CA ILE A 38 5.93 16.14 8.86
C ILE A 38 6.73 14.99 8.26
N LEU A 39 6.47 14.74 6.99
CA LEU A 39 7.06 13.67 6.18
C LEU A 39 8.13 14.25 5.23
N PRO A 40 9.33 13.64 5.14
CA PRO A 40 10.39 14.16 4.30
C PRO A 40 10.01 14.16 2.81
N LYS A 41 10.47 15.17 2.06
CA LYS A 41 10.27 15.22 0.60
C LYS A 41 10.80 13.96 -0.09
N ASN A 42 11.94 13.48 0.37
CA ASN A 42 12.57 12.26 -0.13
C ASN A 42 12.58 11.19 0.96
N MET A 43 11.56 10.33 0.94
CA MET A 43 11.44 9.18 1.87
C MET A 43 12.65 8.24 1.79
N SER A 44 13.31 8.17 0.64
CA SER A 44 14.45 7.28 0.43
C SER A 44 15.76 7.79 1.02
N ALA A 45 15.81 9.06 1.41
CA ALA A 45 16.96 9.63 2.12
C ALA A 45 16.93 9.34 3.63
N MET A 46 15.84 8.75 4.14
CA MET A 46 15.71 8.41 5.55
C MET A 46 16.59 7.21 5.93
N PRO A 47 17.21 7.23 7.13
CA PRO A 47 17.88 6.05 7.69
C PRO A 47 16.92 4.86 7.77
N GLN A 48 17.37 3.69 7.31
CA GLN A 48 16.54 2.47 7.26
C GLN A 48 15.96 2.10 8.63
N ASP A 49 16.70 2.35 9.71
CA ASP A 49 16.26 2.08 11.08
C ASP A 49 14.99 2.85 11.44
N ILE A 50 14.91 4.14 11.07
CA ILE A 50 13.74 4.98 11.34
C ILE A 50 12.56 4.53 10.48
N VAL A 51 12.83 4.20 9.22
CA VAL A 51 11.79 3.69 8.30
C VAL A 51 11.19 2.41 8.87
N GLN A 52 12.02 1.45 9.29
CA GLN A 52 11.55 0.19 9.86
C GLN A 52 10.77 0.40 11.16
N GLN A 53 11.27 1.25 12.06
CA GLN A 53 10.55 1.61 13.30
C GLN A 53 9.18 2.21 13.00
N PHE A 54 9.10 3.15 12.05
CA PHE A 54 7.82 3.76 11.68
C PHE A 54 6.86 2.74 11.05
N MET A 55 7.36 1.86 10.18
CA MET A 55 6.56 0.78 9.61
C MET A 55 5.94 -0.10 10.72
N GLU A 56 6.72 -0.48 11.74
CA GLU A 56 6.22 -1.30 12.85
C GLU A 56 5.15 -0.58 13.69
N LEU A 57 5.21 0.74 13.80
CA LEU A 57 4.26 1.57 14.55
C LEU A 57 2.97 1.89 13.77
N GLU A 58 3.03 1.91 12.44
CA GLU A 58 1.92 2.32 11.58
C GLU A 58 0.64 1.47 11.79
N PRO A 59 0.70 0.12 11.91
CA PRO A 59 -0.46 -0.69 12.26
C PRO A 59 -1.03 -0.36 13.64
N GLU A 60 -0.18 -0.07 14.63
CA GLU A 60 -0.61 0.29 15.98
C GLU A 60 -1.33 1.65 16.00
N MET A 61 -0.82 2.61 15.21
CA MET A 61 -1.47 3.91 15.03
C MET A 61 -2.85 3.76 14.38
N LEU A 62 -2.98 2.89 13.37
CA LEU A 62 -4.24 2.59 12.70
C LEU A 62 -5.26 1.88 13.61
N ALA A 63 -4.79 1.00 14.50
CA ALA A 63 -5.65 0.31 15.45
C ALA A 63 -6.11 1.21 16.62
N THR A 64 -5.46 2.36 16.84
CA THR A 64 -5.78 3.26 17.94
C THR A 64 -6.94 4.17 17.56
N GLU A 65 -8.07 4.03 18.24
CA GLU A 65 -9.20 4.95 18.09
C GLU A 65 -8.86 6.31 18.72
N THR A 66 -8.95 7.38 17.92
CA THR A 66 -8.60 8.74 18.35
C THR A 66 -9.63 9.76 17.89
N ILE A 67 -9.91 10.74 18.75
CA ILE A 67 -10.78 11.89 18.45
C ILE A 67 -9.95 13.05 17.88
N VAL A 68 -8.65 13.08 18.20
CA VAL A 68 -7.71 14.11 17.74
C VAL A 68 -7.36 13.85 16.28
N PRO A 69 -7.55 14.82 15.37
CA PRO A 69 -7.19 14.63 13.96
C PRO A 69 -5.67 14.58 13.81
N VAL A 70 -5.20 13.56 13.08
CA VAL A 70 -3.78 13.37 12.74
C VAL A 70 -3.61 13.63 11.25
N TYR A 71 -2.79 14.62 10.92
CA TYR A 71 -2.49 15.01 9.55
C TYR A 71 -1.08 14.61 9.17
N PHE A 72 -0.94 14.08 7.96
CA PHE A 72 0.37 13.81 7.35
C PHE A 72 0.63 14.88 6.30
N ALA A 73 1.71 15.65 6.48
CA ALA A 73 2.08 16.74 5.58
C ALA A 73 3.48 16.49 5.03
N MET A 74 3.65 16.61 3.72
CA MET A 74 4.98 16.63 3.12
C MET A 74 5.74 17.87 3.59
N GLU A 75 7.06 17.72 3.76
CA GLU A 75 7.95 18.81 4.14
C GLU A 75 7.80 19.97 3.17
N ASP A 76 7.63 21.16 3.74
CA ASP A 76 7.62 22.43 3.06
C ASP A 76 8.48 23.42 3.84
N ASP A 77 9.15 24.33 3.14
CA ASP A 77 10.11 25.25 3.75
C ASP A 77 9.39 26.18 4.76
N GLU A 78 8.15 26.56 4.44
CA GLU A 78 7.27 27.30 5.33
C GLU A 78 6.89 26.49 6.57
N LEU A 79 6.51 25.22 6.42
CA LEU A 79 6.14 24.34 7.53
C LEU A 79 7.33 24.07 8.47
N LEU A 80 8.53 23.93 7.91
CA LEU A 80 9.77 23.80 8.67
C LEU A 80 10.11 25.09 9.43
N SER A 81 9.82 26.26 8.84
CA SER A 81 9.96 27.54 9.52
C SER A 81 9.01 27.68 10.71
N ILE A 82 7.76 27.20 10.57
CA ILE A 82 6.78 27.16 11.67
C ILE A 82 7.28 26.22 12.77
N TYR A 83 7.74 25.02 12.41
CA TYR A 83 8.28 24.04 13.35
C TYR A 83 9.43 24.60 14.19
N THR A 84 10.44 25.19 13.53
CA THR A 84 11.60 25.77 14.21
C THR A 84 11.20 26.94 15.13
N GLN A 85 10.28 27.81 14.69
CA GLN A 85 9.75 28.89 15.53
C GLN A 85 8.99 28.37 16.76
N THR A 86 8.22 27.29 16.62
CA THR A 86 7.51 26.67 17.75
C THR A 86 8.46 26.03 18.76
N LEU A 87 9.55 25.42 18.30
CA LEU A 87 10.59 24.86 19.17
C LEU A 87 11.33 25.95 19.95
N THR A 88 11.78 27.02 19.28
CA THR A 88 12.47 28.14 19.94
C THR A 88 11.58 28.84 20.97
N SER A 89 10.28 28.93 20.69
CA SER A 89 9.30 29.50 21.62
C SER A 89 9.05 28.62 22.84
N SER A 90 9.24 27.30 22.72
CA SER A 90 9.01 26.34 23.82
C SER A 90 10.24 26.20 24.72
N SER A 91 11.45 26.22 24.16
CA SER A 91 12.69 26.08 24.92
C SER A 91 13.05 27.32 25.74
N SER A 92 12.59 28.50 25.34
CA SER A 92 12.86 29.77 26.04
C SER A 92 12.03 29.98 27.31
N GLN A 93 11.00 29.17 27.58
CA GLN A 93 10.13 29.35 28.76
C GLN A 93 10.70 28.79 30.07
N GLY A 94 11.75 27.95 30.02
CA GLY A 94 12.26 27.25 31.19
C GLY A 94 13.15 28.06 32.15
N SER A 95 13.63 29.24 31.73
CA SER A 95 14.67 30.00 32.47
C SER A 95 14.36 31.50 32.68
N LEU A 96 13.18 31.98 32.27
CA LEU A 96 12.84 33.40 32.27
C LEU A 96 12.00 33.81 33.51
N SER A 97 12.15 35.06 33.94
CA SER A 97 11.32 35.65 34.99
C SER A 97 9.84 35.71 34.57
N ALA A 98 8.89 35.67 35.51
CA ALA A 98 7.45 35.72 35.21
C ALA A 98 7.03 36.93 34.34
N ALA A 99 7.69 38.07 34.51
CA ALA A 99 7.46 39.26 33.68
C ALA A 99 8.02 39.10 32.26
N GLU A 100 9.18 38.47 32.12
CA GLU A 100 9.80 38.17 30.82
C GLU A 100 9.00 37.09 30.07
N VAL A 101 8.49 36.08 30.78
CA VAL A 101 7.58 35.06 30.22
C VAL A 101 6.31 35.72 29.69
N LEU A 102 5.70 36.66 30.44
CA LEU A 102 4.52 37.38 29.96
C LEU A 102 4.82 38.28 28.75
N LEU A 103 5.96 38.99 28.75
CA LEU A 103 6.37 39.83 27.62
C LEU A 103 6.69 38.99 26.37
N HIS A 104 7.40 37.88 26.53
CA HIS A 104 7.67 36.93 25.45
C HIS A 104 6.39 36.27 24.96
N THR A 105 5.46 35.92 25.85
CA THR A 105 4.17 35.35 25.45
C THR A 105 3.31 36.38 24.73
N ALA A 106 3.33 37.65 25.13
CA ALA A 106 2.58 38.72 24.46
C ALA A 106 3.14 39.06 23.07
N THR A 107 4.46 38.93 22.88
CA THR A 107 5.14 39.25 21.62
C THR A 107 5.33 38.04 20.70
N ALA A 108 5.23 36.83 21.25
CA ALA A 108 5.32 35.58 20.51
C ALA A 108 4.28 35.51 19.38
N ASN A 109 4.66 34.81 18.32
CA ASN A 109 3.77 34.56 17.21
C ASN A 109 2.99 33.28 17.50
N GLY A 110 1.67 33.38 17.63
CA GLY A 110 0.81 32.21 17.60
C GLY A 110 0.59 31.78 16.15
N PHE A 111 0.47 30.47 15.94
CA PHE A 111 0.03 29.93 14.67
C PHE A 111 -1.34 29.27 14.87
N GLN A 112 -2.30 29.68 14.05
CA GLN A 112 -3.61 29.04 13.98
C GLN A 112 -3.68 28.25 12.67
N MET A 113 -3.72 26.93 12.80
CA MET A 113 -3.90 26.04 11.66
C MET A 113 -5.39 25.79 11.44
N VAL A 114 -5.85 26.03 10.21
CA VAL A 114 -7.24 25.82 9.81
C VAL A 114 -7.25 24.96 8.55
N THR A 115 -7.96 23.85 8.60
CA THR A 115 -8.25 23.05 7.42
C THR A 115 -9.47 23.62 6.71
N SER A 116 -9.37 23.77 5.39
CA SER A 116 -10.44 24.35 4.57
C SER A 116 -11.46 23.31 4.07
N GLY A 117 -11.26 22.03 4.41
CA GLY A 117 -12.08 20.90 3.96
C GLY A 117 -13.38 20.75 4.75
N ALA A 118 -14.42 20.24 4.09
CA ALA A 118 -15.61 19.76 4.76
C ALA A 118 -15.30 18.50 5.59
N GLN A 119 -16.14 18.20 6.58
CA GLN A 119 -16.05 16.92 7.30
C GLN A 119 -16.21 15.75 6.34
N SER A 120 -15.43 14.68 6.55
CA SER A 120 -15.48 13.48 5.73
C SER A 120 -16.85 12.81 5.83
N LYS A 121 -17.30 12.28 4.70
CA LYS A 121 -18.58 11.58 4.53
C LYS A 121 -18.34 10.21 3.96
N ALA A 122 -19.18 9.27 4.37
CA ALA A 122 -19.21 7.93 3.81
C ALA A 122 -19.67 7.95 2.35
N VAL A 123 -18.92 7.26 1.49
CA VAL A 123 -19.22 7.05 0.07
C VAL A 123 -19.85 5.66 -0.08
N SER A 124 -21.11 5.61 -0.47
CA SER A 124 -21.91 4.37 -0.50
C SER A 124 -21.93 3.64 -1.85
N ASP A 125 -21.51 4.27 -2.95
CA ASP A 125 -21.60 3.71 -4.31
C ASP A 125 -20.22 3.56 -5.00
N TRP A 126 -19.15 3.38 -4.21
CA TRP A 126 -17.80 3.17 -4.75
C TRP A 126 -17.63 1.76 -5.33
N ALA A 127 -17.14 1.68 -6.58
CA ALA A 127 -16.94 0.41 -7.27
C ALA A 127 -15.45 0.06 -7.37
N ILE A 128 -15.07 -1.07 -6.77
CA ILE A 128 -13.75 -1.66 -6.94
C ILE A 128 -13.74 -2.44 -8.25
N THR A 129 -12.75 -2.21 -9.10
CA THR A 129 -12.64 -2.86 -10.40
C THR A 129 -11.53 -3.91 -10.41
N SER A 130 -11.82 -5.10 -10.92
CA SER A 130 -10.83 -6.15 -11.18
C SER A 130 -10.78 -6.44 -12.68
N LEU A 131 -9.65 -6.95 -13.16
CA LEU A 131 -9.42 -7.26 -14.58
C LEU A 131 -9.10 -8.74 -14.75
N GLU A 132 -9.66 -9.35 -15.77
CA GLU A 132 -9.40 -10.74 -16.15
C GLU A 132 -8.99 -10.79 -17.62
N GLY A 133 -7.95 -11.56 -17.96
CA GLY A 133 -7.59 -11.86 -19.35
C GLY A 133 -7.15 -13.32 -19.52
N ARG A 134 -7.37 -13.90 -20.70
CA ARG A 134 -7.17 -15.33 -20.93
C ARG A 134 -6.25 -15.63 -22.11
N LEU A 135 -5.49 -16.72 -21.99
CA LEU A 135 -4.81 -17.43 -23.07
C LEU A 135 -5.35 -18.87 -23.13
N ALA A 136 -6.02 -19.22 -24.23
CA ALA A 136 -6.56 -20.55 -24.44
C ALA A 136 -5.49 -21.53 -24.93
N GLY A 137 -5.49 -22.76 -24.41
CA GLY A 137 -4.66 -23.90 -24.82
C GLY A 137 -5.25 -24.68 -26.01
N VAL A 138 -4.54 -25.74 -26.47
CA VAL A 138 -4.86 -26.42 -27.75
C VAL A 138 -6.27 -27.03 -27.78
N GLY A 139 -6.75 -27.46 -26.62
CA GLY A 139 -8.04 -28.11 -26.41
C GLY A 139 -9.17 -27.16 -26.01
N GLY A 140 -9.00 -25.85 -26.14
CA GLY A 140 -10.05 -24.89 -25.79
C GLY A 140 -10.41 -24.93 -24.30
N GLU A 141 -11.71 -24.90 -24.00
CA GLU A 141 -12.20 -24.69 -22.62
C GLU A 141 -12.16 -25.94 -21.72
N ASP A 142 -12.03 -27.12 -22.31
CA ASP A 142 -11.99 -28.40 -21.59
C ASP A 142 -10.64 -28.68 -20.93
N LEU A 143 -9.62 -27.87 -21.22
CA LEU A 143 -8.30 -28.01 -20.63
C LEU A 143 -8.22 -27.42 -19.21
N PRO A 144 -7.36 -28.02 -18.36
CA PRO A 144 -7.08 -27.45 -17.04
C PRO A 144 -6.56 -26.01 -17.14
N THR A 145 -7.08 -25.13 -16.30
CA THR A 145 -6.76 -23.71 -16.24
C THR A 145 -5.85 -23.42 -15.05
N ILE A 146 -4.75 -22.73 -15.30
CA ILE A 146 -3.88 -22.16 -14.27
C ILE A 146 -4.22 -20.68 -14.15
N VAL A 147 -4.51 -20.24 -12.93
CA VAL A 147 -4.86 -18.85 -12.65
C VAL A 147 -3.66 -18.15 -12.00
N VAL A 148 -3.19 -17.06 -12.59
CA VAL A 148 -2.15 -16.19 -12.01
C VAL A 148 -2.81 -14.92 -11.53
N VAL A 149 -2.71 -14.63 -10.23
CA VAL A 149 -3.39 -13.52 -9.57
C VAL A 149 -2.39 -12.54 -8.98
N ALA A 150 -2.65 -11.24 -9.11
CA ALA A 150 -1.98 -10.23 -8.31
C ALA A 150 -2.97 -9.09 -8.02
N HIS A 151 -3.01 -8.62 -6.78
CA HIS A 151 -3.78 -7.40 -6.47
C HIS A 151 -2.96 -6.14 -6.74
N TYR A 152 -3.60 -5.09 -7.26
CA TYR A 152 -2.92 -3.83 -7.56
C TYR A 152 -3.10 -2.75 -6.49
N ASP A 153 -3.90 -2.98 -5.45
CA ASP A 153 -4.12 -1.97 -4.43
C ASP A 153 -2.95 -1.91 -3.44
N SER A 154 -2.75 -0.71 -2.92
CA SER A 154 -1.88 -0.42 -1.79
C SER A 154 -2.71 0.01 -0.58
N PHE A 155 -2.08 -0.01 0.60
CA PHE A 155 -2.69 0.46 1.83
C PHE A 155 -1.62 1.03 2.75
N GLY A 156 -1.98 2.06 3.50
CA GLY A 156 -1.16 2.68 4.51
C GLY A 156 -2.01 3.61 5.37
N ILE A 157 -1.42 4.17 6.42
CA ILE A 157 -2.13 5.04 7.38
C ILE A 157 -2.77 6.27 6.71
N ALA A 158 -2.13 6.77 5.66
CA ALA A 158 -2.65 7.84 4.82
C ALA A 158 -2.87 7.32 3.39
N PRO A 159 -4.13 7.04 2.97
CA PRO A 159 -4.44 6.50 1.65
C PRO A 159 -3.90 7.36 0.49
N TRP A 160 -3.85 8.69 0.64
CA TRP A 160 -3.29 9.59 -0.37
C TRP A 160 -1.78 9.42 -0.59
N LEU A 161 -1.08 8.79 0.36
CA LEU A 161 0.37 8.59 0.32
C LEU A 161 0.75 7.11 0.13
N SER A 162 -0.21 6.21 -0.05
CA SER A 162 0.09 4.80 -0.26
C SER A 162 0.37 4.50 -1.73
N TYR A 163 1.65 4.47 -2.11
CA TYR A 163 2.10 4.11 -3.46
C TYR A 163 2.20 2.59 -3.65
N GLY A 164 2.71 1.88 -2.63
CA GLY A 164 2.75 0.41 -2.59
C GLY A 164 3.70 -0.21 -3.60
N ALA A 165 4.93 0.32 -3.72
CA ALA A 165 5.88 -0.12 -4.73
C ALA A 165 6.11 -1.63 -4.72
N ASP A 166 6.54 -2.18 -3.59
CA ASP A 166 6.67 -3.63 -3.43
C ASP A 166 5.33 -4.28 -3.07
N SER A 167 4.47 -3.61 -2.30
CA SER A 167 3.17 -4.12 -1.86
C SER A 167 1.97 -3.41 -2.53
N ASN A 168 1.46 -3.87 -3.66
CA ASN A 168 1.90 -5.02 -4.47
C ASN A 168 2.21 -4.62 -5.92
N GLY A 169 2.90 -3.48 -6.11
CA GLY A 169 3.31 -3.03 -7.44
C GLY A 169 4.25 -4.02 -8.13
N SER A 170 5.15 -4.65 -7.37
CA SER A 170 6.07 -5.66 -7.88
C SER A 170 5.37 -6.93 -8.36
N GLY A 171 4.34 -7.41 -7.65
CA GLY A 171 3.53 -8.56 -8.05
C GLY A 171 2.75 -8.30 -9.35
N VAL A 172 2.17 -7.11 -9.50
CA VAL A 172 1.51 -6.70 -10.75
C VAL A 172 2.51 -6.61 -11.90
N SER A 173 3.70 -6.03 -11.67
CA SER A 173 4.76 -5.97 -12.68
C SER A 173 5.20 -7.36 -13.13
N MET A 174 5.31 -8.32 -12.21
CA MET A 174 5.62 -9.71 -12.55
C MET A 174 4.48 -10.35 -13.35
N LEU A 175 3.23 -10.15 -12.96
CA LEU A 175 2.07 -10.69 -13.66
C LEU A 175 2.01 -10.21 -15.12
N LEU A 176 2.18 -8.91 -15.36
CA LEU A 176 2.19 -8.33 -16.71
C LEU A 176 3.33 -8.87 -17.58
N GLU A 177 4.49 -9.11 -16.98
CA GLU A 177 5.63 -9.69 -17.67
C GLU A 177 5.42 -11.17 -18.00
N LEU A 178 4.83 -11.94 -17.08
CA LEU A 178 4.41 -13.33 -17.34
C LEU A 178 3.38 -13.38 -18.47
N ALA A 179 2.40 -12.47 -18.48
CA ALA A 179 1.41 -12.36 -19.56
C ALA A 179 2.08 -12.13 -20.92
N ARG A 180 3.08 -11.24 -21.00
CA ARG A 180 3.87 -10.99 -22.22
C ARG A 180 4.63 -12.24 -22.67
N LEU A 181 5.32 -12.92 -21.76
CA LEU A 181 6.12 -14.11 -22.06
C LEU A 181 5.25 -15.27 -22.56
N PHE A 182 4.17 -15.57 -21.86
CA PHE A 182 3.27 -16.66 -22.24
C PHE A 182 2.44 -16.33 -23.49
N SER A 183 2.07 -15.07 -23.73
CA SER A 183 1.41 -14.66 -24.97
C SER A 183 2.22 -15.05 -26.21
N LYS A 184 3.53 -14.79 -26.19
CA LYS A 184 4.45 -15.19 -27.28
C LYS A 184 4.50 -16.72 -27.45
N LEU A 185 4.54 -17.48 -26.35
CA LEU A 185 4.54 -18.96 -26.40
C LEU A 185 3.23 -19.53 -26.95
N TYR A 186 2.09 -18.94 -26.59
CA TYR A 186 0.76 -19.39 -27.01
C TYR A 186 0.39 -18.90 -28.43
N THR A 187 1.17 -17.99 -29.02
CA THR A 187 0.93 -17.51 -30.39
C THR A 187 1.24 -18.56 -31.45
N TYR A 188 2.26 -19.42 -31.24
CA TYR A 188 2.65 -20.42 -32.23
C TYR A 188 1.96 -21.76 -31.98
N LYS A 189 1.37 -22.34 -33.03
CA LYS A 189 0.67 -23.65 -32.96
C LYS A 189 1.54 -24.80 -32.43
N ARG A 190 2.86 -24.76 -32.68
CA ARG A 190 3.80 -25.80 -32.25
C ARG A 190 4.12 -25.75 -30.75
N THR A 191 4.09 -24.57 -30.16
CA THR A 191 4.36 -24.32 -28.74
C THR A 191 3.08 -24.14 -27.94
N HIS A 192 1.92 -24.34 -28.56
CA HIS A 192 0.64 -24.19 -27.90
C HIS A 192 0.48 -25.26 -26.83
N ALA A 193 0.19 -24.84 -25.59
CA ALA A 193 0.22 -25.74 -24.44
C ALA A 193 -1.08 -26.52 -24.23
N GLY A 194 -0.99 -27.55 -23.39
CA GLY A 194 -2.13 -28.34 -22.90
C GLY A 194 -2.82 -27.76 -21.67
N TYR A 195 -2.59 -26.48 -21.35
CA TYR A 195 -3.22 -25.76 -20.25
C TYR A 195 -3.81 -24.44 -20.76
N ASN A 196 -4.85 -23.97 -20.08
CA ASN A 196 -5.35 -22.60 -20.20
C ASN A 196 -4.64 -21.72 -19.17
N LEU A 197 -4.29 -20.48 -19.53
CA LEU A 197 -3.77 -19.49 -18.58
C LEU A 197 -4.79 -18.37 -18.42
N LEU A 198 -5.10 -18.05 -17.17
CA LEU A 198 -5.96 -16.93 -16.82
C LEU A 198 -5.15 -15.98 -15.94
N PHE A 199 -5.07 -14.72 -16.35
CA PHE A 199 -4.42 -13.66 -15.59
C PHE A 199 -5.50 -12.78 -14.97
N PHE A 200 -5.50 -12.69 -13.65
CA PHE A 200 -6.47 -11.92 -12.89
C PHE A 200 -5.76 -10.85 -12.07
N VAL A 201 -6.09 -9.59 -12.33
CA VAL A 201 -5.59 -8.46 -11.56
C VAL A 201 -6.71 -7.97 -10.65
N SER A 202 -6.61 -8.30 -9.36
CA SER A 202 -7.67 -8.05 -8.39
C SER A 202 -7.62 -6.62 -7.83
N GLY A 203 -8.78 -6.01 -7.70
CA GLY A 203 -8.98 -4.79 -6.91
C GLY A 203 -9.46 -5.10 -5.48
N GLY A 204 -9.28 -4.17 -4.55
CA GLY A 204 -9.62 -4.37 -3.15
C GLY A 204 -8.81 -5.47 -2.44
N GLY A 205 -7.58 -5.76 -2.88
CA GLY A 205 -6.71 -6.78 -2.27
C GLY A 205 -6.47 -6.54 -0.78
N LYS A 206 -6.15 -5.29 -0.43
CA LYS A 206 -5.92 -4.88 0.97
C LYS A 206 -7.19 -4.77 1.81
N PHE A 207 -8.36 -4.71 1.16
CA PHE A 207 -9.66 -4.71 1.82
C PHE A 207 -10.22 -6.13 1.89
N ASN A 208 -9.46 -7.09 2.41
CA ASN A 208 -9.87 -8.49 2.52
C ASN A 208 -10.15 -9.17 1.17
N TYR A 209 -9.43 -8.81 0.10
CA TYR A 209 -9.51 -9.44 -1.22
C TYR A 209 -10.93 -9.45 -1.84
N GLN A 210 -11.63 -8.31 -1.77
CA GLN A 210 -13.02 -8.20 -2.23
C GLN A 210 -13.20 -8.43 -3.73
N GLY A 211 -12.27 -7.94 -4.55
CA GLY A 211 -12.25 -8.20 -5.99
C GLY A 211 -12.23 -9.69 -6.30
N THR A 212 -11.39 -10.43 -5.58
CA THR A 212 -11.23 -11.88 -5.72
C THR A 212 -12.45 -12.64 -5.21
N LYS A 213 -13.03 -12.20 -4.09
CA LYS A 213 -14.28 -12.77 -3.58
C LYS A 213 -15.41 -12.66 -4.61
N ARG A 214 -15.63 -11.47 -5.18
CA ARG A 214 -16.68 -11.26 -6.19
C ARG A 214 -16.43 -12.07 -7.45
N TRP A 215 -15.19 -12.09 -7.93
CA TRP A 215 -14.81 -12.87 -9.10
C TRP A 215 -15.06 -14.36 -8.88
N LEU A 216 -14.79 -14.88 -7.68
CA LEU A 216 -15.12 -16.26 -7.31
C LEU A 216 -16.63 -16.51 -7.32
N GLU A 217 -17.44 -15.59 -6.77
CA GLU A 217 -18.91 -15.69 -6.81
C GLU A 217 -19.45 -15.68 -8.25
N ASP A 218 -18.92 -14.81 -9.11
CA ASP A 218 -19.35 -14.71 -10.50
C ASP A 218 -19.01 -15.97 -11.31
N ASN A 219 -17.83 -16.54 -11.10
CA ASN A 219 -17.41 -17.71 -11.87
C ASN A 219 -17.84 -19.06 -11.28
N LEU A 220 -18.09 -19.13 -9.97
CA LEU A 220 -18.48 -20.38 -9.29
C LEU A 220 -19.98 -20.48 -9.05
N ASP A 221 -20.68 -19.38 -8.76
CA ASP A 221 -22.08 -19.46 -8.33
C ASP A 221 -23.07 -19.33 -9.53
N HIS A 222 -22.61 -18.91 -10.71
CA HIS A 222 -23.43 -18.82 -11.93
C HIS A 222 -23.31 -20.11 -12.76
N THR A 223 -24.42 -20.85 -12.87
CA THR A 223 -24.49 -22.19 -13.51
C THR A 223 -24.17 -22.19 -15.00
N ASP A 224 -24.23 -21.04 -15.68
CA ASP A 224 -24.13 -20.95 -17.14
C ASP A 224 -22.72 -20.58 -17.66
N SER A 225 -21.73 -20.39 -16.78
CA SER A 225 -20.35 -20.00 -17.17
C SER A 225 -19.24 -20.64 -16.33
N SER A 226 -19.55 -21.74 -15.62
CA SER A 226 -18.64 -22.38 -14.67
C SER A 226 -17.50 -23.19 -15.34
N LEU A 227 -16.64 -22.49 -16.07
CA LEU A 227 -15.39 -23.04 -16.59
C LEU A 227 -14.36 -23.31 -15.49
N LEU A 228 -14.57 -22.76 -14.29
CA LEU A 228 -13.60 -22.77 -13.20
C LEU A 228 -13.92 -23.76 -12.06
N GLN A 229 -15.14 -24.29 -11.92
CA GLN A 229 -15.43 -25.21 -10.81
C GLN A 229 -14.64 -26.52 -10.91
N ASP A 230 -14.54 -27.11 -12.11
CA ASP A 230 -13.96 -28.44 -12.28
C ASP A 230 -12.64 -28.46 -13.06
N ASN A 231 -12.32 -27.38 -13.79
CA ASN A 231 -11.13 -27.32 -14.65
C ASN A 231 -9.96 -26.49 -14.07
N VAL A 232 -10.02 -25.95 -12.84
CA VAL A 232 -8.86 -25.21 -12.28
C VAL A 232 -7.81 -26.18 -11.75
N ALA A 233 -6.62 -26.17 -12.37
CA ALA A 233 -5.48 -26.96 -11.91
C ALA A 233 -4.89 -26.39 -10.61
N PHE A 234 -4.60 -25.09 -10.60
CA PHE A 234 -4.20 -24.35 -9.41
C PHE A 234 -4.23 -22.83 -9.65
N VAL A 235 -4.19 -22.08 -8.55
CA VAL A 235 -4.08 -20.63 -8.52
C VAL A 235 -2.76 -20.22 -7.88
N LEU A 236 -1.94 -19.47 -8.62
CA LEU A 236 -0.70 -18.83 -8.15
C LEU A 236 -1.00 -17.35 -7.88
N CYS A 237 -0.97 -16.95 -6.62
CA CYS A 237 -1.07 -15.54 -6.23
C CYS A 237 0.33 -14.94 -6.06
N LEU A 238 0.59 -13.79 -6.65
CA LEU A 238 1.86 -13.05 -6.58
C LEU A 238 1.69 -11.86 -5.63
N ASP A 239 2.47 -11.83 -4.56
CA ASP A 239 2.44 -10.73 -3.58
C ASP A 239 3.86 -10.37 -3.16
N THR A 240 4.25 -9.09 -3.29
CA THR A 240 5.48 -8.52 -2.73
C THR A 240 6.73 -9.34 -3.14
N LEU A 241 7.19 -9.18 -4.38
CA LEU A 241 8.28 -9.97 -5.00
C LEU A 241 9.43 -9.11 -5.53
N GLY A 242 9.44 -7.82 -5.18
CA GLY A 242 10.38 -6.81 -5.68
C GLY A 242 11.69 -6.74 -4.92
N ASN A 243 11.79 -7.39 -3.76
CA ASN A 243 13.01 -7.42 -2.95
C ASN A 243 13.22 -8.80 -2.30
N GLY A 244 14.34 -8.97 -1.60
CA GLY A 244 14.70 -10.19 -0.88
C GLY A 244 15.41 -11.26 -1.71
N ASP A 245 16.21 -12.08 -1.03
CA ASP A 245 16.86 -13.27 -1.60
C ASP A 245 16.22 -14.57 -1.10
N SER A 246 15.13 -14.46 -0.34
CA SER A 246 14.30 -15.56 0.10
C SER A 246 12.94 -15.50 -0.59
N LEU A 247 12.47 -16.63 -1.10
CA LEU A 247 11.12 -16.77 -1.64
C LEU A 247 10.36 -17.79 -0.80
N HIS A 248 9.16 -17.40 -0.38
CA HIS A 248 8.28 -18.20 0.45
C HIS A 248 7.00 -18.54 -0.31
N LEU A 249 6.71 -19.83 -0.39
CA LEU A 249 5.44 -20.34 -0.92
C LEU A 249 4.47 -20.55 0.24
N HIS A 250 3.49 -19.66 0.38
CA HIS A 250 2.47 -19.73 1.41
C HIS A 250 1.32 -20.62 0.96
N VAL A 251 1.02 -21.65 1.76
CA VAL A 251 -0.03 -22.63 1.47
C VAL A 251 -0.99 -22.79 2.65
N SER A 252 -2.28 -22.86 2.33
CA SER A 252 -3.34 -23.16 3.30
C SER A 252 -3.48 -24.63 3.62
N LYS A 253 -3.22 -25.48 2.63
CA LYS A 253 -3.21 -26.93 2.72
C LYS A 253 -1.96 -27.43 2.01
N PRO A 254 -1.18 -28.35 2.61
CA PRO A 254 -0.01 -28.90 1.95
C PRO A 254 -0.45 -29.59 0.64
N PRO A 255 0.25 -29.36 -0.48
CA PRO A 255 -0.10 -29.97 -1.75
C PRO A 255 0.10 -31.48 -1.68
N LYS A 256 -0.87 -32.25 -2.19
CA LYS A 256 -0.79 -33.72 -2.24
C LYS A 256 0.14 -34.18 -3.36
N GLU A 257 0.88 -35.25 -3.11
CA GLU A 257 1.73 -35.87 -4.14
C GLU A 257 0.89 -36.27 -5.36
N GLY A 258 1.36 -35.92 -6.56
CA GLY A 258 0.65 -36.14 -7.83
C GLY A 258 -0.34 -35.03 -8.23
N SER A 259 -0.56 -34.01 -7.39
CA SER A 259 -1.33 -32.82 -7.78
C SER A 259 -0.49 -31.85 -8.61
N PRO A 260 -1.08 -31.07 -9.54
CA PRO A 260 -0.33 -30.07 -10.31
C PRO A 260 0.29 -28.97 -9.41
N GLN A 261 -0.34 -28.68 -8.27
CA GLN A 261 0.20 -27.80 -7.24
C GLN A 261 1.54 -28.32 -6.66
N PHE A 262 1.61 -29.64 -6.41
CA PHE A 262 2.85 -30.27 -5.93
C PHE A 262 3.92 -30.30 -7.01
N SER A 263 3.54 -30.52 -8.27
CA SER A 263 4.47 -30.43 -9.40
C SER A 263 5.10 -29.05 -9.48
N LEU A 264 4.32 -27.96 -9.35
CA LEU A 264 4.90 -26.62 -9.34
C LEU A 264 5.84 -26.38 -8.17
N LEU A 265 5.49 -26.83 -6.96
CA LEU A 265 6.37 -26.71 -5.80
C LEU A 265 7.73 -27.36 -6.05
N LYS A 266 7.74 -28.58 -6.60
CA LYS A 266 8.97 -29.29 -6.97
C LYS A 266 9.75 -28.57 -8.06
N GLU A 267 9.08 -28.06 -9.09
CA GLU A 267 9.74 -27.31 -10.16
C GLU A 267 10.36 -26.01 -9.66
N LEU A 268 9.69 -25.31 -8.75
CA LEU A 268 10.23 -24.11 -8.12
C LEU A 268 11.49 -24.43 -7.29
N GLU A 269 11.46 -25.50 -6.49
CA GLU A 269 12.62 -25.97 -5.72
C GLU A 269 13.79 -26.35 -6.64
N LEU A 270 13.50 -27.07 -7.73
CA LEU A 270 14.50 -27.50 -8.69
C LEU A 270 15.12 -26.32 -9.43
N VAL A 271 14.30 -25.41 -9.99
CA VAL A 271 14.79 -24.23 -10.73
C VAL A 271 15.56 -23.30 -9.81
N ALA A 272 15.11 -23.10 -8.56
CA ALA A 272 15.84 -22.32 -7.58
C ALA A 272 17.22 -22.95 -7.30
N ALA A 273 17.27 -24.27 -7.07
CA ALA A 273 18.53 -24.95 -6.76
C ALA A 273 19.51 -25.03 -7.94
N SER A 274 19.03 -25.22 -9.18
CA SER A 274 19.89 -25.39 -10.36
C SER A 274 20.33 -24.07 -10.97
N GLN A 275 19.40 -23.11 -11.13
CA GLN A 275 19.67 -21.88 -11.88
C GLN A 275 20.01 -20.69 -10.99
N TYR A 276 19.48 -20.65 -9.76
CA TYR A 276 19.56 -19.48 -8.87
C TYR A 276 19.92 -19.88 -7.43
N PRO A 277 21.12 -20.43 -7.19
CA PRO A 277 21.52 -20.94 -5.88
C PRO A 277 21.57 -19.85 -4.79
N GLU A 278 21.60 -18.58 -5.16
CA GLU A 278 21.47 -17.47 -4.22
C GLU A 278 20.07 -17.35 -3.58
N VAL A 279 19.03 -17.90 -4.23
CA VAL A 279 17.64 -17.77 -3.77
C VAL A 279 17.27 -18.88 -2.80
N LYS A 280 16.95 -18.51 -1.56
CA LYS A 280 16.46 -19.45 -0.56
C LYS A 280 14.96 -19.66 -0.72
N PHE A 281 14.57 -20.79 -1.28
CA PHE A 281 13.17 -21.17 -1.39
C PHE A 281 12.70 -21.96 -0.17
N SER A 282 11.50 -21.65 0.34
CA SER A 282 10.87 -22.44 1.41
C SER A 282 9.35 -22.41 1.33
N MET A 283 8.71 -23.47 1.81
CA MET A 283 7.25 -23.55 1.92
C MET A 283 6.81 -23.18 3.35
N VAL A 284 5.86 -22.26 3.46
CA VAL A 284 5.24 -21.84 4.73
C VAL A 284 3.79 -22.29 4.73
N HIS A 285 3.43 -23.14 5.69
CA HIS A 285 2.06 -23.62 5.84
C HIS A 285 1.34 -22.91 6.99
N LYS A 286 0.19 -22.31 6.70
CA LYS A 286 -0.71 -21.69 7.67
C LYS A 286 -2.12 -22.20 7.43
N LYS A 287 -2.77 -22.75 8.45
CA LYS A 287 -4.19 -23.13 8.34
C LYS A 287 -5.07 -21.88 8.31
N ILE A 288 -6.11 -21.91 7.48
CA ILE A 288 -7.10 -20.83 7.39
C ILE A 288 -7.88 -20.78 8.71
N ASN A 289 -7.91 -19.61 9.34
CA ASN A 289 -8.74 -19.35 10.50
C ASN A 289 -10.03 -18.67 10.04
N LEU A 290 -11.15 -19.38 10.10
CA LEU A 290 -12.46 -18.87 9.69
C LEU A 290 -13.06 -17.87 10.69
N ALA A 291 -12.50 -17.79 11.90
CA ALA A 291 -12.95 -16.85 12.93
C ALA A 291 -12.28 -15.47 12.83
N ASP A 292 -11.22 -15.32 12.03
CA ASP A 292 -10.59 -14.02 11.81
C ASP A 292 -11.37 -13.27 10.71
N ASP A 293 -11.71 -12.01 10.97
CA ASP A 293 -12.43 -11.16 10.01
C ASP A 293 -11.58 -10.85 8.77
N MET A 294 -10.26 -10.78 8.92
CA MET A 294 -9.30 -10.45 7.87
C MET A 294 -8.45 -11.65 7.50
N LEU A 295 -8.41 -11.96 6.20
CA LEU A 295 -7.56 -13.01 5.65
C LEU A 295 -6.11 -12.53 5.52
N ALA A 296 -5.17 -13.46 5.68
CA ALA A 296 -3.74 -13.14 5.63
C ALA A 296 -3.22 -12.98 4.21
N TRP A 297 -3.65 -13.87 3.32
CA TRP A 297 -3.17 -13.97 1.96
C TRP A 297 -4.33 -14.22 0.99
N GLU A 298 -4.14 -13.83 -0.26
CA GLU A 298 -5.18 -13.93 -1.29
C GLU A 298 -5.61 -15.38 -1.54
N HIS A 299 -4.66 -16.33 -1.47
CA HIS A 299 -4.95 -17.75 -1.68
C HIS A 299 -5.93 -18.34 -0.64
N GLU A 300 -6.10 -17.72 0.53
CA GLU A 300 -7.06 -18.19 1.54
C GLU A 300 -8.51 -18.06 1.02
N ARG A 301 -8.82 -17.03 0.21
CA ARG A 301 -10.14 -16.88 -0.45
C ARG A 301 -10.47 -18.06 -1.36
N PHE A 302 -9.51 -18.47 -2.17
CA PHE A 302 -9.62 -19.64 -3.06
C PHE A 302 -9.72 -20.94 -2.25
N GLY A 303 -8.94 -21.06 -1.17
CA GLY A 303 -8.97 -22.23 -0.28
C GLY A 303 -10.32 -22.46 0.41
N ILE A 304 -11.05 -21.40 0.76
CA ILE A 304 -12.42 -21.47 1.30
C ILE A 304 -13.38 -22.08 0.27
N ARG A 305 -13.27 -21.69 -1.00
CA ARG A 305 -14.04 -22.25 -2.12
C ARG A 305 -13.48 -23.60 -2.64
N ARG A 306 -12.55 -24.22 -1.90
CA ARG A 306 -11.92 -25.53 -2.20
C ARG A 306 -11.06 -25.58 -3.45
N LEU A 307 -10.63 -24.43 -3.98
CA LEU A 307 -9.69 -24.36 -5.09
C LEU A 307 -8.24 -24.53 -4.59
N PRO A 308 -7.38 -25.29 -5.31
CA PRO A 308 -5.97 -25.40 -4.98
C PRO A 308 -5.25 -24.08 -5.26
N ALA A 309 -4.79 -23.40 -4.21
CA ALA A 309 -4.19 -22.07 -4.33
C ALA A 309 -3.01 -21.88 -3.35
N PHE A 310 -2.09 -21.00 -3.74
CA PHE A 310 -0.93 -20.62 -2.94
C PHE A 310 -0.46 -19.21 -3.29
N THR A 311 0.21 -18.55 -2.35
CA THR A 311 0.78 -17.21 -2.56
C THR A 311 2.31 -17.30 -2.55
N LEU A 312 2.95 -16.78 -3.59
CA LEU A 312 4.39 -16.59 -3.63
C LEU A 312 4.71 -15.17 -3.17
N SER A 313 5.57 -15.04 -2.17
CA SER A 313 6.07 -13.76 -1.68
C SER A 313 7.49 -13.87 -1.16
N HIS A 314 8.23 -12.76 -1.13
CA HIS A 314 9.53 -12.75 -0.46
C HIS A 314 9.42 -12.61 1.07
N LEU A 315 8.21 -12.36 1.57
CA LEU A 315 7.92 -12.15 2.99
C LEU A 315 7.67 -13.49 3.71
N PRO A 316 8.30 -13.73 4.87
CA PRO A 316 8.05 -14.94 5.66
C PRO A 316 6.68 -14.93 6.36
N SER A 317 6.09 -13.75 6.59
CA SER A 317 4.81 -13.61 7.29
C SER A 317 3.97 -12.45 6.75
N HIS A 318 2.66 -12.68 6.69
CA HIS A 318 1.65 -11.69 6.30
C HIS A 318 1.54 -10.48 7.23
N ARG A 319 2.04 -10.58 8.47
CA ARG A 319 1.98 -9.53 9.50
C ARG A 319 3.07 -8.47 9.36
N LEU A 320 4.03 -8.68 8.46
CA LEU A 320 5.12 -7.73 8.27
C LEU A 320 4.58 -6.39 7.79
N ALA A 321 5.04 -5.33 8.44
CA ALA A 321 4.56 -3.97 8.21
C ALA A 321 4.81 -3.44 6.79
N GLN A 322 5.80 -4.01 6.08
CA GLN A 322 6.08 -3.71 4.67
C GLN A 322 4.85 -3.89 3.76
N ARG A 323 3.86 -4.70 4.16
CA ARG A 323 2.62 -4.89 3.38
C ARG A 323 1.60 -3.74 3.52
N PHE A 324 1.74 -2.87 4.51
CA PHE A 324 0.69 -1.90 4.88
C PHE A 324 1.27 -0.53 5.24
N SER A 325 2.32 -0.08 4.54
CA SER A 325 3.02 1.15 4.88
C SER A 325 3.03 2.20 3.77
N ILE A 326 2.90 3.48 4.17
CA ILE A 326 3.16 4.64 3.31
C ILE A 326 4.65 4.77 2.92
N MET A 327 5.55 4.10 3.65
CA MET A 327 7.00 4.13 3.38
C MET A 327 7.41 3.22 2.22
N ASP A 328 6.49 2.43 1.67
CA ASP A 328 6.71 1.56 0.53
C ASP A 328 6.75 2.36 -0.80
N VAL A 329 7.93 2.92 -1.06
CA VAL A 329 8.26 3.75 -2.22
C VAL A 329 9.19 3.04 -3.20
N ARG A 330 9.25 3.55 -4.44
CA ARG A 330 9.97 2.97 -5.58
C ARG A 330 11.39 2.44 -5.30
N PRO A 331 12.26 3.13 -4.52
CA PRO A 331 13.62 2.65 -4.29
C PRO A 331 13.74 1.39 -3.43
N HIS A 332 12.67 0.96 -2.75
CA HIS A 332 12.66 -0.32 -2.03
C HIS A 332 12.57 -1.54 -2.96
N VAL A 333 12.22 -1.34 -4.23
CA VAL A 333 12.13 -2.40 -5.24
C VAL A 333 13.42 -2.45 -6.06
N ASP A 334 14.13 -3.58 -5.96
CA ASP A 334 15.28 -3.88 -6.81
C ASP A 334 14.82 -4.60 -8.08
N VAL A 335 14.89 -3.90 -9.21
CA VAL A 335 14.46 -4.41 -10.52
C VAL A 335 15.24 -5.66 -10.92
N LYS A 336 16.51 -5.80 -10.53
CA LYS A 336 17.31 -6.99 -10.87
C LYS A 336 16.81 -8.21 -10.11
N LYS A 337 16.46 -8.04 -8.83
CA LYS A 337 15.85 -9.11 -8.03
C LYS A 337 14.46 -9.45 -8.52
N LEU A 338 13.65 -8.45 -8.88
CA LEU A 338 12.34 -8.66 -9.49
C LEU A 338 12.44 -9.44 -10.80
N SER A 339 13.38 -9.10 -11.68
CA SER A 339 13.63 -9.81 -12.94
C SER A 339 14.09 -11.24 -12.70
N ARG A 340 15.03 -11.46 -11.78
CA ARG A 340 15.46 -12.80 -11.33
C ARG A 340 14.26 -13.62 -10.84
N ASN A 341 13.46 -13.07 -9.93
CA ASN A 341 12.29 -13.74 -9.37
C ASN A 341 11.25 -14.04 -10.47
N THR A 342 11.07 -13.13 -11.43
CA THR A 342 10.16 -13.31 -12.58
C THR A 342 10.64 -14.44 -13.48
N LYS A 343 11.95 -14.49 -13.80
CA LYS A 343 12.55 -15.58 -14.60
C LYS A 343 12.36 -16.93 -13.92
N LEU A 344 12.64 -17.01 -12.62
CA LEU A 344 12.44 -18.21 -11.82
C LEU A 344 11.00 -18.72 -11.89
N VAL A 345 10.01 -17.83 -11.69
CA VAL A 345 8.59 -18.19 -11.75
C VAL A 345 8.16 -18.56 -13.17
N ALA A 346 8.63 -17.84 -14.19
CA ALA A 346 8.32 -18.12 -15.59
C ALA A 346 8.83 -19.51 -15.99
N GLU A 347 10.08 -19.84 -15.68
CA GLU A 347 10.69 -21.14 -15.97
C GLU A 347 9.96 -22.28 -15.25
N ALA A 348 9.66 -22.12 -13.95
CA ALA A 348 8.92 -23.12 -13.19
C ALA A 348 7.51 -23.35 -13.75
N LEU A 349 6.78 -22.29 -14.10
CA LEU A 349 5.45 -22.40 -14.72
C LEU A 349 5.54 -23.09 -16.09
N ALA A 350 6.50 -22.70 -16.93
CA ALA A 350 6.65 -23.31 -18.25
C ALA A 350 7.01 -24.81 -18.16
N ARG A 351 7.82 -25.22 -17.17
CA ARG A 351 8.11 -26.63 -16.92
C ARG A 351 6.88 -27.44 -16.56
N VAL A 352 6.00 -26.89 -15.71
CA VAL A 352 4.71 -27.53 -15.38
C VAL A 352 3.78 -27.60 -16.59
N ILE A 353 3.64 -26.49 -17.33
CA ILE A 353 2.73 -26.38 -18.48
C ILE A 353 3.11 -27.36 -19.60
N TYR A 354 4.40 -27.52 -19.89
CA TYR A 354 4.90 -28.41 -20.95
C TYR A 354 5.31 -29.79 -20.46
N ASN A 355 5.21 -30.04 -19.15
CA ASN A 355 5.60 -31.27 -18.48
C ASN A 355 7.01 -31.73 -18.88
N LEU A 356 7.98 -30.83 -18.71
CA LEU A 356 9.34 -31.03 -19.21
C LEU A 356 10.13 -32.05 -18.38
N THR A 357 9.86 -32.13 -17.08
CA THR A 357 10.55 -33.02 -16.15
C THR A 357 10.20 -34.49 -16.42
N GLU A 358 8.94 -34.81 -16.71
CA GLU A 358 8.55 -36.16 -17.14
C GLU A 358 9.13 -36.52 -18.51
N LYS A 359 9.39 -35.52 -19.36
CA LYS A 359 10.03 -35.70 -20.67
C LYS A 359 11.57 -35.79 -20.59
N GLY A 360 12.14 -35.77 -19.39
CA GLY A 360 13.58 -35.91 -19.17
C GLY A 360 14.39 -34.67 -19.53
N ALA A 361 13.78 -33.47 -19.51
CA ALA A 361 14.52 -32.24 -19.72
C ALA A 361 15.56 -31.99 -18.60
N PRO A 362 16.77 -31.55 -18.93
CA PRO A 362 17.78 -31.26 -17.91
C PRO A 362 17.36 -30.08 -17.04
N GLY A 363 17.74 -30.13 -15.76
CA GLY A 363 17.42 -29.10 -14.77
C GLY A 363 17.96 -27.71 -15.09
N ASP A 364 18.94 -27.61 -16.00
CA ASP A 364 19.57 -26.38 -16.44
C ASP A 364 18.95 -25.79 -17.72
N LEU A 365 17.93 -26.46 -18.28
CA LEU A 365 17.24 -25.95 -19.46
C LEU A 365 16.53 -24.63 -19.12
N GLN A 366 16.94 -23.56 -19.80
CA GLN A 366 16.28 -22.26 -19.81
C GLN A 366 15.44 -22.15 -21.08
N ILE A 367 14.14 -21.92 -20.91
CA ILE A 367 13.16 -21.80 -21.99
C ILE A 367 13.13 -20.36 -22.50
N PHE A 368 13.25 -19.39 -21.59
CA PHE A 368 13.15 -17.96 -21.87
C PHE A 368 14.52 -17.33 -22.13
N THR A 369 15.13 -17.70 -23.26
CA THR A 369 16.42 -17.17 -23.70
C THR A 369 16.27 -16.16 -24.86
N GLU A 370 17.30 -15.35 -25.08
CA GLU A 370 17.43 -14.40 -26.19
C GLU A 370 16.20 -13.48 -26.37
N GLN A 371 15.38 -13.71 -27.41
CA GLN A 371 14.22 -12.88 -27.77
C GLN A 371 13.02 -13.06 -26.82
N MET A 372 13.05 -14.14 -26.02
CA MET A 372 12.03 -14.50 -25.05
C MET A 372 12.45 -14.18 -23.61
N GLN A 373 13.57 -13.48 -23.42
CA GLN A 373 14.01 -13.10 -22.08
C GLN A 373 13.07 -12.09 -21.41
N VAL A 374 13.07 -12.11 -20.07
CA VAL A 374 12.48 -11.04 -19.25
C VAL A 374 13.18 -9.72 -19.54
N GLN A 375 12.40 -8.65 -19.72
CA GLN A 375 12.89 -7.32 -20.03
C GLN A 375 12.94 -6.45 -18.79
N ASP A 376 14.14 -6.25 -18.24
CA ASP A 376 14.36 -5.44 -17.03
C ASP A 376 13.87 -3.99 -17.21
N GLU A 377 14.07 -3.41 -18.40
CA GLU A 377 13.62 -2.06 -18.74
C GLU A 377 12.09 -1.93 -18.69
N GLN A 378 11.38 -2.94 -19.21
CA GLN A 378 9.92 -2.95 -19.19
C GLN A 378 9.39 -3.10 -17.76
N GLN A 379 10.01 -3.96 -16.95
CA GLN A 379 9.64 -4.08 -15.54
C GLN A 379 9.93 -2.79 -14.77
N SER A 380 11.07 -2.14 -15.00
CA SER A 380 11.35 -0.82 -14.38
C SER A 380 10.27 0.18 -14.77
N ALA A 381 9.94 0.30 -16.06
CA ALA A 381 8.94 1.25 -16.54
C ALA A 381 7.55 1.00 -15.93
N VAL A 382 7.15 -0.27 -15.78
CA VAL A 382 5.88 -0.64 -15.16
C VAL A 382 5.88 -0.28 -13.67
N VAL A 383 6.96 -0.59 -12.94
CA VAL A 383 7.06 -0.24 -11.52
C VAL A 383 7.12 1.28 -11.33
N ASP A 384 7.89 1.99 -12.15
CA ASP A 384 7.95 3.47 -12.14
C ASP A 384 6.56 4.06 -12.35
N TRP A 385 5.80 3.55 -13.32
CA TRP A 385 4.43 3.95 -13.58
C TRP A 385 3.47 3.64 -12.42
N LEU A 386 3.53 2.42 -11.85
CA LEU A 386 2.69 2.03 -10.71
C LEU A 386 2.98 2.86 -9.46
N THR A 387 4.21 3.36 -9.31
CA THR A 387 4.62 4.24 -8.20
C THR A 387 4.44 5.73 -8.49
N ALA A 388 4.03 6.13 -9.70
CA ALA A 388 3.83 7.52 -10.05
C ALA A 388 2.57 8.13 -9.40
N GLN A 389 1.60 7.29 -9.02
CA GLN A 389 0.37 7.71 -8.36
C GLN A 389 0.02 6.78 -7.19
N PRO A 390 -0.61 7.29 -6.12
CA PRO A 390 -1.09 6.47 -5.01
C PRO A 390 -2.22 5.54 -5.47
N ARG A 391 -2.22 4.30 -4.98
CA ARG A 391 -3.12 3.21 -5.40
C ARG A 391 -3.98 2.66 -4.27
N ALA A 392 -4.34 3.50 -3.30
CA ALA A 392 -5.35 3.12 -2.32
C ALA A 392 -6.68 2.84 -3.01
N ALA A 393 -7.43 1.83 -2.57
CA ALA A 393 -8.71 1.49 -3.21
C ALA A 393 -9.71 2.65 -3.20
N GLN A 394 -9.61 3.59 -2.25
CA GLN A 394 -10.44 4.81 -2.21
C GLN A 394 -10.10 5.84 -3.29
N LEU A 395 -8.97 5.70 -3.99
CA LEU A 395 -8.52 6.59 -5.05
C LEU A 395 -8.71 5.99 -6.43
N VAL A 396 -8.73 4.66 -6.51
CA VAL A 396 -8.89 3.91 -7.75
C VAL A 396 -10.37 3.67 -8.02
N ASP A 397 -11.00 4.60 -8.74
CA ASP A 397 -12.37 4.44 -9.23
C ASP A 397 -12.40 3.58 -10.52
N LYS A 398 -13.60 3.21 -10.96
CA LYS A 398 -13.88 2.45 -12.19
C LYS A 398 -13.28 3.06 -13.47
N ASP A 399 -13.17 4.39 -13.51
CA ASP A 399 -12.66 5.16 -14.66
C ASP A 399 -11.24 5.67 -14.42
N SER A 400 -10.56 5.13 -13.41
CA SER A 400 -9.18 5.51 -13.11
C SER A 400 -8.22 5.22 -14.26
N SER A 401 -7.20 6.06 -14.38
CA SER A 401 -6.12 5.89 -15.36
C SER A 401 -5.37 4.58 -15.13
N VAL A 402 -5.19 4.16 -13.87
CA VAL A 402 -4.52 2.90 -13.50
C VAL A 402 -5.23 1.72 -14.15
N VAL A 403 -6.53 1.56 -13.89
CA VAL A 403 -7.31 0.41 -14.38
C VAL A 403 -7.36 0.40 -15.91
N SER A 404 -7.58 1.56 -16.53
CA SER A 404 -7.63 1.64 -18.00
C SER A 404 -6.28 1.32 -18.66
N THR A 405 -5.16 1.71 -18.03
CA THR A 405 -3.82 1.39 -18.53
C THR A 405 -3.48 -0.08 -18.31
N LEU A 406 -3.86 -0.66 -17.17
CA LEU A 406 -3.71 -2.10 -16.93
C LEU A 406 -4.50 -2.91 -17.96
N GLU A 407 -5.74 -2.52 -18.23
CA GLU A 407 -6.57 -3.17 -19.25
C GLU A 407 -5.94 -3.06 -20.64
N TYR A 408 -5.42 -1.88 -21.01
CA TYR A 408 -4.71 -1.69 -22.28
C TYR A 408 -3.46 -2.57 -22.39
N HIS A 409 -2.66 -2.67 -21.32
CA HIS A 409 -1.46 -3.49 -21.29
C HIS A 409 -1.79 -4.99 -21.38
N LEU A 410 -2.78 -5.44 -20.61
CA LEU A 410 -3.29 -6.82 -20.69
C LEU A 410 -3.87 -7.11 -22.07
N GLY A 411 -4.67 -6.20 -22.64
CA GLY A 411 -5.32 -6.38 -23.95
C GLY A 411 -4.34 -6.43 -25.13
N HIS A 412 -3.11 -5.93 -24.95
CA HIS A 412 -2.06 -6.09 -25.95
C HIS A 412 -1.52 -7.53 -26.03
N TYR A 413 -1.52 -8.26 -24.92
CA TYR A 413 -0.94 -9.62 -24.83
C TYR A 413 -1.97 -10.74 -24.68
N LEU A 414 -3.12 -10.46 -24.08
CA LEU A 414 -4.16 -11.42 -23.75
C LEU A 414 -5.40 -11.21 -24.62
N LYS A 415 -6.23 -12.25 -24.71
CA LYS A 415 -7.52 -12.17 -25.39
C LYS A 415 -8.64 -12.00 -24.36
N ASP A 416 -9.73 -11.37 -24.79
CA ASP A 416 -10.97 -11.22 -24.04
C ASP A 416 -10.79 -10.63 -22.64
N VAL A 417 -10.16 -9.45 -22.55
CA VAL A 417 -10.01 -8.76 -21.26
C VAL A 417 -11.36 -8.26 -20.76
N LYS A 418 -11.76 -8.68 -19.56
CA LYS A 418 -13.03 -8.36 -18.93
C LYS A 418 -12.82 -7.58 -17.64
N ARG A 419 -13.72 -6.63 -17.39
CA ARG A 419 -13.80 -5.88 -16.13
C ARG A 419 -14.86 -6.50 -15.22
N HIS A 420 -14.49 -6.70 -13.96
CA HIS A 420 -15.38 -7.15 -12.89
C HIS A 420 -15.53 -6.05 -11.86
N TYR A 421 -16.76 -5.78 -11.42
CA TYR A 421 -17.04 -4.69 -10.49
C TYR A 421 -17.59 -5.23 -9.17
N VAL A 422 -17.04 -4.72 -8.06
CA VAL A 422 -17.51 -5.00 -6.71
C VAL A 422 -17.99 -3.71 -6.08
N LYS A 423 -19.17 -3.73 -5.49
CA LYS A 423 -19.71 -2.64 -4.67
C LYS A 423 -20.04 -3.19 -3.30
N ALA A 424 -19.88 -2.36 -2.28
CA ALA A 424 -20.38 -2.68 -0.95
C ALA A 424 -21.92 -2.78 -1.00
N ASP A 425 -22.50 -3.74 -0.28
CA ASP A 425 -23.95 -3.82 -0.13
C ASP A 425 -24.46 -2.58 0.64
N LYS A 426 -25.61 -2.06 0.23
CA LYS A 426 -26.24 -0.87 0.83
C LYS A 426 -26.87 -1.17 2.19
N ARG A 427 -27.25 -2.43 2.44
CA ARG A 427 -27.92 -2.84 3.70
C ARG A 427 -26.93 -3.26 4.77
N ASP A 428 -25.88 -3.97 4.38
CA ASP A 428 -24.83 -4.47 5.27
C ASP A 428 -23.45 -4.33 4.59
N PRO A 429 -22.86 -3.12 4.61
CA PRO A 429 -21.60 -2.87 3.92
C PRO A 429 -20.42 -3.54 4.64
N GLU A 430 -19.79 -4.52 3.99
CA GLU A 430 -18.55 -5.14 4.49
C GLU A 430 -17.38 -4.15 4.58
N PHE A 431 -17.44 -3.06 3.82
CA PHE A 431 -16.49 -1.95 3.88
C PHE A 431 -17.20 -0.64 3.51
N VAL A 432 -16.72 0.47 4.06
CA VAL A 432 -17.18 1.82 3.74
C VAL A 432 -15.97 2.71 3.51
N PHE A 433 -15.98 3.45 2.41
CA PHE A 433 -14.96 4.44 2.12
C PHE A 433 -15.42 5.83 2.54
N TYR A 434 -14.45 6.67 2.90
CA TYR A 434 -14.68 8.06 3.27
C TYR A 434 -14.03 8.96 2.23
N ASP A 435 -14.66 10.09 1.95
CA ASP A 435 -14.11 11.14 1.09
C ASP A 435 -13.09 12.04 1.85
N GLN A 436 -12.60 13.09 1.20
CA GLN A 436 -11.65 14.06 1.77
C GLN A 436 -10.27 13.51 2.16
N LEU A 437 -9.67 12.72 1.27
CA LEU A 437 -8.32 12.14 1.48
C LEU A 437 -7.17 13.17 1.40
N LYS A 438 -7.43 14.33 0.77
CA LYS A 438 -6.49 15.44 0.66
C LYS A 438 -7.18 16.74 1.06
N GLN A 439 -6.56 17.49 1.96
CA GLN A 439 -7.03 18.79 2.40
C GLN A 439 -5.89 19.80 2.38
N THR A 440 -6.22 21.08 2.17
CA THR A 440 -5.27 22.18 2.32
C THR A 440 -5.38 22.77 3.73
N MET A 441 -4.24 22.81 4.42
CA MET A 441 -4.12 23.39 5.75
C MET A 441 -3.48 24.78 5.63
N ASN A 442 -4.18 25.80 6.09
CA ASN A 442 -3.70 27.17 6.11
C ASN A 442 -3.21 27.53 7.51
N ALA A 443 -1.99 28.04 7.62
CA ALA A 443 -1.42 28.51 8.88
C ALA A 443 -1.46 30.04 8.94
N TYR A 444 -2.30 30.59 9.82
CA TYR A 444 -2.37 32.03 10.06
C TYR A 444 -1.50 32.42 11.24
N ARG A 445 -0.71 33.48 11.07
CA ARG A 445 0.04 34.09 12.16
C ARG A 445 -0.89 34.99 12.96
N VAL A 446 -1.18 34.60 14.19
CA VAL A 446 -2.10 35.31 15.09
C VAL A 446 -1.33 35.86 16.28
N LYS A 447 -1.66 37.08 16.71
CA LYS A 447 -1.11 37.64 17.93
C LYS A 447 -1.93 37.19 19.16
N PRO A 448 -1.29 36.84 20.29
CA PRO A 448 -2.01 36.41 21.49
C PRO A 448 -2.89 37.54 22.05
N ALA A 449 -4.01 37.20 22.68
CA ALA A 449 -4.94 38.18 23.28
C ALA A 449 -4.28 39.10 24.32
N ILE A 450 -3.17 38.66 24.94
CA ILE A 450 -2.37 39.46 25.88
C ILE A 450 -1.73 40.67 25.17
N PHE A 451 -1.48 40.58 23.86
CA PHE A 451 -0.99 41.70 23.05
C PHE A 451 -1.98 42.88 23.07
N ASP A 452 -3.28 42.61 22.96
CA ASP A 452 -4.31 43.65 22.98
C ASP A 452 -4.40 44.29 24.37
N LEU A 453 -4.19 43.53 25.44
CA LEU A 453 -4.10 44.07 26.80
C LEU A 453 -2.88 45.00 26.96
N LEU A 454 -1.73 44.59 26.43
CA LEU A 454 -0.51 45.40 26.44
C LEU A 454 -0.71 46.69 25.63
N LEU A 455 -1.33 46.60 24.46
CA LEU A 455 -1.70 47.74 23.64
C LEU A 455 -2.65 48.68 24.39
N ALA A 456 -3.66 48.15 25.09
CA ALA A 456 -4.58 48.93 25.90
C ALA A 456 -3.85 49.67 27.03
N VAL A 457 -2.90 49.01 27.71
CA VAL A 457 -2.06 49.63 28.75
C VAL A 457 -1.20 50.74 28.14
N CYS A 458 -0.58 50.52 26.98
CA CYS A 458 0.21 51.54 26.28
C CYS A 458 -0.64 52.75 25.87
N ILE A 459 -1.86 52.53 25.36
CA ILE A 459 -2.80 53.60 25.00
C ILE A 459 -3.23 54.38 26.24
N ALA A 460 -3.56 53.69 27.35
CA ALA A 460 -3.92 54.34 28.60
C ALA A 460 -2.78 55.18 29.18
N ALA A 461 -1.54 54.66 29.14
CA ALA A 461 -0.35 55.39 29.58
C ALA A 461 -0.09 56.62 28.71
N TYR A 462 -0.22 56.49 27.38
CA TYR A 462 -0.07 57.61 26.45
C TYR A 462 -1.10 58.72 26.71
N LEU A 463 -2.37 58.37 26.86
CA LEU A 463 -3.43 59.33 27.18
C LEU A 463 -3.20 59.99 28.55
N GLY A 464 -2.76 59.22 29.55
CA GLY A 464 -2.41 59.73 30.87
C GLY A 464 -1.25 60.73 30.83
N MET A 465 -0.18 60.42 30.10
CA MET A 465 0.94 61.35 29.91
C MET A 465 0.54 62.60 29.15
N MET A 466 -0.30 62.47 28.11
CA MET A 466 -0.79 63.61 27.35
C MET A 466 -1.67 64.52 28.22
N TYR A 467 -2.54 63.94 29.06
CA TYR A 467 -3.35 64.69 30.01
C TYR A 467 -2.50 65.47 31.03
N LEU A 468 -1.49 64.81 31.61
CA LEU A 468 -0.54 65.44 32.52
C LEU A 468 0.27 66.55 31.84
N ALA A 469 0.71 66.33 30.60
CA ALA A 469 1.44 67.34 29.83
C ALA A 469 0.58 68.59 29.54
N ILE A 470 -0.72 68.41 29.26
CA ILE A 470 -1.67 69.52 29.08
C ILE A 470 -1.91 70.25 30.41
N GLN A 471 -2.05 69.54 31.53
CA GLN A 471 -2.19 70.16 32.85
C GLN A 471 -0.95 70.93 33.32
N VAL A 472 0.26 70.51 32.92
CA VAL A 472 1.53 71.17 33.29
C VAL A 472 1.84 72.35 32.36
N SER A 473 1.24 72.41 31.18
CA SER A 473 1.40 73.52 30.23
C SER A 473 0.33 74.62 30.36
N HIS A 474 -0.71 74.36 31.16
CA HIS A 474 -1.59 75.38 31.75
C HIS A 474 -1.03 75.88 33.07
#